data_AF-A0A2I9CRE4-F1
#
_entry.id   AF-A0A2I9CRE4-F1
#
_cell.length_a   1.000
_cell.length_b   1.000
_cell.length_c   1.000
_cell.angle_alpha   90.00
_cell.angle_beta   90.00
_cell.angle_gamma   90.00
#
_symmetry.space_group_name_H-M   'P 1'
#
loop_
_entity.id
_entity.type
_entity.pdbx_description
1 polymer ?
#
loop_
_entity_poly.entity_id
_entity_poly.type
_entity_poly.pdbx_seq_one_letter_code
_entity_poly.pdbx_strand_id
1 'polypeptide(L)'
;MTKRIDELVTGICGAADHPLAPLLREWCQDSRPFLAFAEAHAAKVRKKVRLAASGEERGDLLAELAFAALLVRDPRFNVVYEPYRATGQRGPDLGVTFKTHTPFHVEVTRLRLLDPGDAGGNALKLARVVCEKIGQLPPGAGNLLAVFVPPGVESGALAATAVRLLDRAPAGGVGSPAPELRPGALQGYLRGRQRLSAIALCSLAADGRLQNVSLWLNAQAKHPLPPEVSRYLQTA
;
A
#
# COMPACT_ATOMS: atom_id res chain seq x y z
N MET A 1 12.75 -18.16 22.17
CA MET A 1 12.19 -17.40 21.03
C MET A 1 12.02 -15.92 21.36
N THR A 2 11.51 -15.57 22.54
CA THR A 2 11.30 -14.19 23.03
C THR A 2 12.56 -13.31 22.97
N LYS A 3 13.71 -13.78 23.49
CA LYS A 3 14.99 -13.03 23.45
C LYS A 3 15.40 -12.59 22.03
N ARG A 4 15.25 -13.48 21.05
CA ARG A 4 15.55 -13.20 19.62
C ARG A 4 14.64 -12.11 19.06
N ILE A 5 13.36 -12.15 19.40
CA ILE A 5 12.38 -11.12 18.98
C ILE A 5 12.72 -9.78 19.63
N ASP A 6 13.05 -9.77 20.93
CA ASP A 6 13.39 -8.55 21.63
C ASP A 6 14.67 -7.90 21.09
N GLU A 7 15.70 -8.70 20.79
CA GLU A 7 16.94 -8.24 20.14
C GLU A 7 16.66 -7.63 18.76
N LEU A 8 15.84 -8.30 17.94
CA LEU A 8 15.45 -7.80 16.62
C LEU A 8 14.68 -6.47 16.72
N VAL A 9 13.63 -6.43 17.55
CA VAL A 9 12.78 -5.25 17.71
C VAL A 9 13.58 -4.08 18.27
N THR A 10 14.44 -4.33 19.26
CA THR A 10 15.35 -3.30 19.80
C THR A 10 16.34 -2.82 18.73
N GLY A 11 16.88 -3.74 17.92
CA GLY A 11 17.76 -3.40 16.81
C GLY A 11 17.08 -2.55 15.72
N ILE A 12 15.81 -2.82 15.42
CA ILE A 12 15.01 -2.07 14.44
C ILE A 12 14.60 -0.70 14.99
N CYS A 13 14.08 -0.65 16.21
CA CYS A 13 13.51 0.57 16.78
C CYS A 13 14.54 1.48 17.47
N GLY A 14 15.70 0.94 17.83
CA GLY A 14 16.74 1.67 18.58
C GLY A 14 16.44 1.86 20.06
N ALA A 15 15.16 1.79 20.46
CA ALA A 15 14.71 1.87 21.85
C ALA A 15 13.44 1.03 22.07
N ALA A 16 13.24 0.53 23.29
CA ALA A 16 12.13 -0.35 23.64
C ALA A 16 10.78 0.39 23.78
N ASP A 17 10.83 1.69 24.08
CA ASP A 17 9.68 2.60 24.21
C ASP A 17 9.23 3.20 22.88
N HIS A 18 9.92 2.90 21.78
CA HIS A 18 9.53 3.36 20.46
C HIS A 18 8.10 2.90 20.12
N PRO A 19 7.21 3.78 19.60
CA PRO A 19 5.79 3.45 19.41
C PRO A 19 5.50 2.21 18.54
N LEU A 20 6.38 1.88 17.59
CA LEU A 20 6.26 0.68 16.74
C LEU A 20 6.74 -0.62 17.41
N ALA A 21 7.55 -0.52 18.48
CA ALA A 21 8.14 -1.68 19.13
C ALA A 21 7.12 -2.70 19.67
N PRO A 22 6.04 -2.32 20.38
CA PRO A 22 5.05 -3.29 20.84
C PRO A 22 4.37 -4.03 19.67
N LEU A 23 3.99 -3.31 18.62
CA LEU A 23 3.33 -3.88 17.44
C LEU A 23 4.23 -4.90 16.73
N LEU A 24 5.48 -4.52 16.46
CA LEU A 24 6.44 -5.41 15.80
C LEU A 24 6.74 -6.65 16.63
N ARG A 25 6.86 -6.50 17.96
CA ARG A 25 7.06 -7.62 18.87
C ARG A 25 5.91 -8.61 18.79
N GLU A 26 4.68 -8.12 18.90
CA GLU A 26 3.48 -8.93 18.83
C GLU A 26 3.36 -9.66 17.49
N TRP A 27 3.56 -8.95 16.37
CA TRP A 27 3.48 -9.58 15.05
C TRP A 27 4.56 -10.64 14.83
N CYS A 28 5.78 -10.43 15.35
CA CYS A 28 6.85 -11.43 15.31
C CYS A 28 6.58 -12.65 16.20
N GLN A 29 5.89 -12.46 17.32
CA GLN A 29 5.48 -13.54 18.22
C GLN A 29 4.40 -14.41 17.56
N ASP A 30 3.43 -13.77 16.92
CA ASP A 30 2.27 -14.45 16.34
C ASP A 30 2.54 -15.05 14.95
N SER A 31 3.53 -14.54 14.23
CA SER A 31 3.81 -14.96 12.84
C SER A 31 5.29 -15.21 12.60
N ARG A 32 5.66 -16.51 12.55
CA ARG A 32 7.00 -16.94 12.14
C ARG A 32 7.41 -16.43 10.75
N PRO A 33 6.53 -16.43 9.72
CA PRO A 33 6.86 -15.81 8.43
C PRO A 33 7.17 -14.31 8.54
N PHE A 34 6.42 -13.57 9.36
CA PHE A 34 6.69 -12.15 9.56
C PHE A 34 8.01 -11.91 10.29
N LEU A 35 8.34 -12.71 11.30
CA LEU A 35 9.65 -12.67 11.96
C LEU A 35 10.78 -12.85 10.93
N ALA A 36 10.70 -13.84 10.05
CA ALA A 36 11.70 -14.06 9.01
C ALA A 36 11.82 -12.87 8.03
N PHE A 37 10.69 -12.28 7.64
CA PHE A 37 10.66 -11.05 6.82
C PHE A 37 11.33 -9.86 7.54
N ALA A 38 11.00 -9.64 8.80
CA ALA A 38 11.56 -8.54 9.60
C ALA A 38 13.07 -8.68 9.79
N GLU A 39 13.58 -9.91 9.96
CA GLU A 39 15.02 -10.19 10.02
C GLU A 39 15.72 -9.92 8.70
N ALA A 40 15.17 -10.44 7.58
CA ALA A 40 15.75 -10.27 6.25
C ALA A 40 15.83 -8.79 5.82
N HIS A 41 14.97 -7.94 6.38
CA HIS A 41 14.88 -6.52 6.03
C HIS A 41 15.18 -5.56 7.19
N ALA A 42 15.72 -6.06 8.31
CA ALA A 42 15.91 -5.29 9.55
C ALA A 42 16.67 -3.97 9.32
N ALA A 43 17.73 -3.98 8.50
CA ALA A 43 18.50 -2.78 8.19
C ALA A 43 17.69 -1.71 7.44
N LYS A 44 16.83 -2.12 6.50
CA LYS A 44 15.96 -1.21 5.74
C LYS A 44 14.86 -0.65 6.64
N VAL A 45 14.22 -1.52 7.42
CA VAL A 45 13.16 -1.13 8.36
C VAL A 45 13.73 -0.18 9.42
N ARG A 46 14.87 -0.51 10.04
CA ARG A 46 15.57 0.38 10.99
C ARG A 46 15.84 1.76 10.40
N LYS A 47 16.32 1.81 9.16
CA LYS A 47 16.57 3.09 8.47
C LYS A 47 15.27 3.88 8.32
N LYS A 48 14.16 3.25 7.93
CA LYS A 48 12.87 3.94 7.83
C LYS A 48 12.32 4.37 9.19
N VAL A 49 12.42 3.53 10.23
CA VAL A 49 12.04 3.88 11.61
C VAL A 49 12.79 5.15 12.06
N ARG A 50 14.11 5.20 11.87
CA ARG A 50 14.92 6.37 12.22
C ARG A 50 14.53 7.64 11.47
N LEU A 51 14.08 7.51 10.21
CA LEU A 51 13.68 8.64 9.38
C LEU A 51 12.22 9.07 9.66
N ALA A 52 11.40 8.21 10.26
CA ALA A 52 10.00 8.49 10.59
C ALA A 52 9.87 9.26 11.91
N ALA A 53 10.24 10.55 11.86
CA ALA A 53 10.28 11.41 13.04
C ALA A 53 8.89 11.83 13.53
N SER A 54 7.92 11.97 12.63
CA SER A 54 6.55 12.37 12.93
C SER A 54 5.59 11.17 13.08
N GLY A 55 4.44 11.40 13.72
CA GLY A 55 3.38 10.39 13.80
C GLY A 55 2.84 9.98 12.44
N GLU A 56 2.81 10.90 11.48
CA GLU A 56 2.36 10.63 10.10
C GLU A 56 3.33 9.72 9.35
N GLU A 57 4.64 10.00 9.41
CA GLU A 57 5.64 9.14 8.78
C GLU A 57 5.68 7.74 9.42
N ARG A 58 5.46 7.66 10.74
CA ARG A 58 5.33 6.37 11.44
C ARG A 58 4.06 5.62 11.01
N GLY A 59 2.96 6.32 10.80
CA GLY A 59 1.72 5.74 10.28
C GLY A 59 1.91 5.19 8.87
N ASP A 60 2.64 5.90 8.00
CA ASP A 60 2.95 5.42 6.65
C ASP A 60 3.83 4.15 6.69
N LEU A 61 4.86 4.14 7.54
CA LEU A 61 5.67 2.94 7.76
C LEU A 61 4.87 1.78 8.34
N LEU A 62 3.96 2.04 9.29
CA LEU A 62 3.09 1.01 9.86
C LEU A 62 2.19 0.38 8.79
N ALA A 63 1.60 1.20 7.91
CA ALA A 63 0.79 0.72 6.79
C ALA A 63 1.58 -0.20 5.84
N GLU A 64 2.81 0.18 5.48
CA GLU A 64 3.68 -0.66 4.66
C GLU A 64 3.97 -2.01 5.32
N LEU A 65 4.34 -2.01 6.61
CA LEU A 65 4.67 -3.21 7.36
C LEU A 65 3.44 -4.09 7.60
N ALA A 66 2.27 -3.50 7.84
CA ALA A 66 1.01 -4.22 7.99
C ALA A 66 0.62 -4.94 6.69
N PHE A 67 0.78 -4.30 5.53
CA PHE A 67 0.51 -4.93 4.25
C PHE A 67 1.51 -6.06 3.95
N ALA A 68 2.79 -5.85 4.26
CA ALA A 68 3.79 -6.92 4.17
C ALA A 68 3.45 -8.10 5.10
N ALA A 69 3.06 -7.82 6.35
CA ALA A 69 2.63 -8.83 7.32
C ALA A 69 1.42 -9.63 6.83
N LEU A 70 0.47 -9.00 6.13
CA LEU A 70 -0.62 -9.71 5.47
C LEU A 70 -0.11 -10.69 4.42
N LEU A 71 0.76 -10.26 3.52
CA LEU A 71 1.19 -11.09 2.40
C LEU A 71 2.03 -12.30 2.85
N VAL A 72 2.97 -12.09 3.79
CA VAL A 72 3.87 -13.16 4.26
C VAL A 72 3.17 -14.26 5.07
N ARG A 73 1.92 -14.05 5.49
CA ARG A 73 1.10 -15.09 6.16
C ARG A 73 0.81 -16.28 5.26
N ASP A 74 0.69 -16.05 3.95
CA ASP A 74 0.46 -17.13 3.00
C ASP A 74 1.79 -17.53 2.32
N PRO A 75 2.21 -18.81 2.44
CA PRO A 75 3.52 -19.27 1.96
C PRO A 75 3.67 -19.22 0.43
N ARG A 76 2.58 -18.97 -0.31
CA ARG A 76 2.64 -18.77 -1.77
C ARG A 76 3.23 -17.41 -2.15
N PHE A 77 3.34 -16.46 -1.21
CA PHE A 77 3.93 -15.16 -1.45
C PHE A 77 5.38 -15.11 -0.96
N ASN A 78 6.28 -14.66 -1.83
CA ASN A 78 7.59 -14.19 -1.44
C ASN A 78 7.61 -12.66 -1.53
N VAL A 79 7.95 -11.96 -0.44
CA VAL A 79 7.85 -10.49 -0.33
C VAL A 79 9.24 -9.91 -0.10
N VAL A 80 9.61 -8.93 -0.93
CA VAL A 80 10.86 -8.16 -0.82
C VAL A 80 10.53 -6.71 -0.52
N TYR A 81 11.07 -6.20 0.58
CA TYR A 81 10.89 -4.81 0.99
C TYR A 81 11.84 -3.85 0.24
N GLU A 82 11.32 -2.78 -0.33
CA GLU A 82 12.01 -1.79 -1.18
C GLU A 82 12.91 -2.47 -2.25
N PRO A 83 12.34 -3.19 -3.24
CA PRO A 83 13.09 -4.00 -4.20
C PRO A 83 14.04 -3.19 -5.10
N TYR A 84 13.71 -1.93 -5.40
CA TYR A 84 14.49 -1.09 -6.35
C TYR A 84 15.42 -0.09 -5.67
N ARG A 85 15.49 -0.04 -4.34
CA ARG A 85 16.27 1.00 -3.65
C ARG A 85 17.77 0.93 -3.94
N ALA A 86 18.29 -0.27 -4.20
CA ALA A 86 19.71 -0.46 -4.53
C ALA A 86 20.09 0.18 -5.89
N THR A 87 19.14 0.33 -6.81
CA THR A 87 19.38 0.93 -8.13
C THR A 87 19.16 2.44 -8.15
N GLY A 88 18.85 3.06 -7.00
CA GLY A 88 18.56 4.49 -6.88
C GLY A 88 17.25 4.92 -7.55
N GLN A 89 16.48 3.98 -8.09
CA GLN A 89 15.21 4.23 -8.75
C GLN A 89 14.10 4.34 -7.72
N ARG A 90 13.21 5.32 -7.92
CA ARG A 90 11.94 5.36 -7.20
C ARG A 90 11.10 4.17 -7.68
N GLY A 91 10.60 3.38 -6.74
CA GLY A 91 9.87 2.16 -7.04
C GLY A 91 8.95 1.78 -5.89
N PRO A 92 8.16 0.72 -6.09
CA PRO A 92 7.18 0.25 -5.13
C PRO A 92 7.79 -0.07 -3.76
N ASP A 93 6.99 0.09 -2.71
CA ASP A 93 7.37 -0.31 -1.36
C ASP A 93 7.63 -1.82 -1.27
N LEU A 94 6.85 -2.65 -1.96
CA LEU A 94 6.98 -4.11 -1.96
C LEU A 94 7.10 -4.67 -3.38
N GLY A 95 8.05 -5.58 -3.55
CA GLY A 95 8.08 -6.52 -4.67
C GLY A 95 7.60 -7.87 -4.20
N VAL A 96 6.68 -8.49 -4.94
CA VAL A 96 6.05 -9.75 -4.53
C VAL A 96 6.10 -10.76 -5.66
N THR A 97 6.45 -12.00 -5.34
CA THR A 97 6.37 -13.12 -6.27
C THR A 97 5.37 -14.13 -5.75
N PHE A 98 4.29 -14.36 -6.50
CA PHE A 98 3.28 -15.36 -6.20
C PHE A 98 3.60 -16.70 -6.86
N LYS A 99 3.50 -17.79 -6.10
CA LYS A 99 3.79 -19.18 -6.54
C LYS A 99 5.11 -19.29 -7.31
N THR A 100 6.15 -18.60 -6.86
CA THR A 100 7.54 -18.56 -7.43
C THR A 100 7.76 -17.89 -8.78
N HIS A 101 6.73 -17.64 -9.60
CA HIS A 101 6.94 -17.15 -10.98
C HIS A 101 6.04 -15.98 -11.39
N THR A 102 5.08 -15.56 -10.57
CA THR A 102 4.16 -14.47 -10.91
C THR A 102 4.50 -13.20 -10.14
N PRO A 103 5.32 -12.29 -10.72
CA PRO A 103 5.68 -11.05 -10.04
C PRO A 103 4.52 -10.05 -10.07
N PHE A 104 4.38 -9.31 -8.98
CA PHE A 104 3.62 -8.08 -8.92
C PHE A 104 4.22 -7.14 -7.88
N HIS A 105 3.83 -5.88 -7.93
CA HIS A 105 4.33 -4.85 -7.03
C HIS A 105 3.21 -4.27 -6.19
N VAL A 106 3.56 -3.79 -5.00
CA VAL A 106 2.65 -3.06 -4.14
C VAL A 106 3.28 -1.72 -3.79
N GLU A 107 2.59 -0.65 -4.17
CA GLU A 107 2.83 0.68 -3.63
C GLU A 107 1.85 0.90 -2.48
N VAL A 108 2.35 1.32 -1.32
CA VAL A 108 1.51 1.54 -0.15
C VAL A 108 1.39 3.03 0.13
N THR A 109 0.22 3.46 0.56
CA THR A 109 0.00 4.86 0.94
C THR A 109 -1.16 4.98 1.92
N ARG A 110 -1.23 6.11 2.63
CA ARG A 110 -2.34 6.45 3.52
C ARG A 110 -3.11 7.63 2.96
N LEU A 111 -4.42 7.48 2.90
CA LEU A 111 -5.34 8.56 2.56
C LEU A 111 -5.74 9.28 3.84
N ARG A 112 -5.33 10.54 3.96
CA ARG A 112 -5.73 11.40 5.07
C ARG A 112 -7.09 11.96 4.75
N LEU A 113 -8.19 11.38 5.24
CA LEU A 113 -9.53 11.90 4.94
C LEU A 113 -9.77 13.23 5.67
N LEU A 114 -10.56 14.12 5.06
CA LEU A 114 -10.96 15.40 5.67
C LEU A 114 -12.23 15.21 6.51
N ASP A 115 -13.19 14.46 5.97
CA ASP A 115 -14.44 14.08 6.62
C ASP A 115 -14.83 12.66 6.13
N PRO A 116 -14.96 11.65 7.02
CA PRO A 116 -15.42 10.31 6.64
C PRO A 116 -16.78 10.30 5.90
N GLY A 117 -17.64 11.30 6.12
CA GLY A 117 -18.94 11.44 5.47
C GLY A 117 -18.91 12.05 4.05
N ASP A 118 -17.84 12.75 3.67
CA ASP A 118 -17.71 13.39 2.36
C ASP A 118 -17.18 12.41 1.30
N ALA A 119 -18.06 11.55 0.80
CA ALA A 119 -17.72 10.58 -0.25
C ALA A 119 -17.14 11.24 -1.52
N GLY A 120 -17.60 12.45 -1.86
CA GLY A 120 -17.18 13.18 -3.05
C GLY A 120 -15.75 13.71 -2.92
N GLY A 121 -15.47 14.46 -1.84
CA GLY A 121 -14.14 14.98 -1.56
C GLY A 121 -13.12 13.87 -1.31
N ASN A 122 -13.52 12.78 -0.65
CA ASN A 122 -12.66 11.62 -0.45
C ASN A 122 -12.32 10.91 -1.77
N ALA A 123 -13.26 10.80 -2.71
CA ALA A 123 -13.00 10.24 -4.03
C ALA A 123 -12.01 11.12 -4.83
N LEU A 124 -12.17 12.45 -4.76
CA LEU A 124 -11.24 13.38 -5.41
C LEU A 124 -9.84 13.32 -4.79
N LYS A 125 -9.74 13.16 -3.47
CA LYS A 125 -8.47 12.99 -2.78
C LYS A 125 -7.79 11.68 -3.17
N LEU A 126 -8.54 10.58 -3.25
CA LEU A 126 -8.03 9.31 -3.76
C LEU A 126 -7.57 9.44 -5.22
N ALA A 127 -8.32 10.15 -6.07
CA ALA A 127 -7.93 10.40 -7.45
C ALA A 127 -6.58 11.13 -7.55
N ARG A 128 -6.35 12.14 -6.70
CA ARG A 128 -5.05 12.84 -6.59
C ARG A 128 -3.92 11.88 -6.19
N VAL A 129 -4.14 11.06 -5.17
CA VAL A 129 -3.18 10.05 -4.71
C VAL A 129 -2.84 9.06 -5.83
N VAL A 130 -3.84 8.58 -6.57
CA VAL A 130 -3.62 7.70 -7.72
C VAL A 130 -2.72 8.37 -8.75
N CYS A 131 -2.98 9.63 -9.12
CA CYS A 131 -2.13 10.37 -10.05
C CYS A 131 -0.68 10.54 -9.55
N GLU A 132 -0.48 10.77 -8.25
CA GLU A 132 0.85 10.94 -7.66
C GLU A 132 1.64 9.63 -7.58
N LYS A 133 0.94 8.51 -7.35
CA LYS A 133 1.55 7.19 -7.13
C LYS A 133 1.73 6.39 -8.42
N ILE A 134 0.92 6.61 -9.45
CA ILE A 134 0.94 5.79 -10.67
C ILE A 134 2.28 5.84 -11.43
N GLY A 135 3.04 6.94 -11.31
CA GLY A 135 4.37 7.06 -11.89
C GLY A 135 5.44 6.18 -11.21
N GLN A 136 5.15 5.68 -10.01
CA GLN A 136 6.04 4.80 -9.24
C GLN A 136 5.80 3.32 -9.58
N LEU A 137 4.77 3.03 -10.38
CA LEU A 137 4.40 1.67 -10.76
C LEU A 137 5.24 1.22 -11.98
N PRO A 138 6.13 0.24 -11.81
CA PRO A 138 6.98 -0.24 -12.90
C PRO A 138 6.17 -0.97 -13.98
N PRO A 139 6.65 -0.98 -15.23
CA PRO A 139 6.05 -1.78 -16.29
C PRO A 139 6.39 -3.27 -16.13
N GLY A 140 5.69 -4.14 -16.89
CA GLY A 140 6.06 -5.55 -17.08
C GLY A 140 5.51 -6.55 -16.07
N ALA A 141 4.82 -6.09 -15.03
CA ALA A 141 4.17 -6.93 -14.02
C ALA A 141 2.88 -6.27 -13.52
N GLY A 142 2.10 -7.00 -12.71
CA GLY A 142 0.95 -6.41 -12.03
C GLY A 142 1.38 -5.37 -11.00
N ASN A 143 0.59 -4.32 -10.81
CA ASN A 143 0.82 -3.30 -9.78
C ASN A 143 -0.46 -3.05 -8.97
N LEU A 144 -0.33 -3.20 -7.66
CA LEU A 144 -1.37 -2.92 -6.68
C LEU A 144 -1.05 -1.60 -5.97
N LEU A 145 -2.02 -0.69 -5.89
CA LEU A 145 -1.97 0.44 -4.98
C LEU A 145 -2.76 0.11 -3.72
N ALA A 146 -2.07 -0.12 -2.60
CA ALA A 146 -2.69 -0.34 -1.29
C ALA A 146 -2.85 1.01 -0.57
N VAL A 147 -4.10 1.44 -0.38
CA VAL A 147 -4.45 2.72 0.21
C VAL A 147 -5.12 2.49 1.54
N PHE A 148 -4.44 2.86 2.61
CA PHE A 148 -4.98 2.78 3.97
C PHE A 148 -5.88 3.97 4.25
N VAL A 149 -7.09 3.67 4.73
CA VAL A 149 -8.14 4.61 5.10
C VAL A 149 -8.57 4.35 6.55
N PRO A 150 -9.17 5.34 7.24
CA PRO A 150 -9.78 5.11 8.55
C PRO A 150 -10.88 4.04 8.49
N PRO A 151 -11.02 3.21 9.54
CA PRO A 151 -12.07 2.18 9.63
C PRO A 151 -13.46 2.71 9.27
N GLY A 152 -14.18 1.95 8.43
CA GLY A 152 -15.55 2.27 7.99
C GLY A 152 -15.62 2.99 6.64
N VAL A 153 -14.48 3.30 6.01
CA VAL A 153 -14.42 3.99 4.71
C VAL A 153 -13.93 3.06 3.57
N GLU A 154 -13.75 1.76 3.84
CA GLU A 154 -13.20 0.76 2.92
C GLU A 154 -14.23 0.29 1.88
N SER A 155 -14.85 1.22 1.15
CA SER A 155 -15.84 0.89 0.13
C SER A 155 -15.22 0.82 -1.26
N GLY A 156 -15.41 -0.30 -1.96
CA GLY A 156 -15.00 -0.43 -3.37
C GLY A 156 -15.62 0.65 -4.27
N ALA A 157 -16.75 1.23 -3.86
CA ALA A 157 -17.37 2.37 -4.55
C ALA A 157 -16.50 3.64 -4.51
N LEU A 158 -15.70 3.85 -3.46
CA LEU A 158 -14.79 5.00 -3.35
C LEU A 158 -13.71 4.93 -4.43
N ALA A 159 -13.02 3.79 -4.55
CA ALA A 159 -12.01 3.56 -5.58
C ALA A 159 -12.61 3.64 -6.98
N ALA A 160 -13.76 3.02 -7.21
CA ALA A 160 -14.47 3.11 -8.49
C ALA A 160 -14.86 4.56 -8.84
N THR A 161 -15.29 5.35 -7.85
CA THR A 161 -15.65 6.77 -8.06
C THR A 161 -14.42 7.61 -8.38
N ALA A 162 -13.32 7.42 -7.64
CA ALA A 162 -12.06 8.11 -7.91
C ALA A 162 -11.56 7.84 -9.34
N VAL A 163 -11.57 6.58 -9.77
CA VAL A 163 -11.17 6.20 -11.13
C VAL A 163 -12.13 6.79 -12.17
N ARG A 164 -13.44 6.78 -11.93
CA ARG A 164 -14.41 7.43 -12.83
C ARG A 164 -14.16 8.94 -12.97
N LEU A 165 -13.76 9.63 -11.90
CA LEU A 165 -13.40 11.05 -11.97
C LEU A 165 -12.20 11.25 -12.90
N LEU A 166 -11.17 10.42 -12.77
CA LEU A 166 -9.99 10.47 -13.61
C LEU A 166 -10.28 10.13 -15.08
N ASP A 167 -11.11 9.11 -15.32
CA ASP A 167 -11.46 8.67 -16.68
C ASP A 167 -12.40 9.66 -17.41
N ARG A 168 -13.19 10.47 -16.68
CA ARG A 168 -14.13 11.48 -17.24
C ARG A 168 -13.55 12.89 -17.39
N ALA A 169 -12.45 13.21 -16.67
CA ALA A 169 -11.79 14.50 -16.75
C ALA A 169 -11.32 14.97 -18.15
N PRO A 170 -11.14 14.14 -19.20
CA PRO A 170 -10.77 14.61 -20.54
C PRO A 170 -11.84 15.43 -21.27
N ALA A 171 -13.10 15.42 -20.84
CA ALA A 171 -14.16 16.19 -21.49
C ALA A 171 -14.22 17.62 -20.91
N GLY A 172 -13.50 18.54 -21.55
CA GLY A 172 -13.47 19.99 -21.26
C GLY A 172 -14.80 20.71 -21.54
N GLY A 173 -15.88 20.29 -20.89
CA GLY A 173 -17.16 20.99 -20.88
C GLY A 173 -17.28 21.94 -19.69
N VAL A 174 -17.91 23.09 -19.90
CA VAL A 174 -18.34 24.01 -18.84
C VAL A 174 -19.20 23.22 -17.84
N GLY A 175 -18.73 23.10 -16.59
CA GLY A 175 -19.37 22.30 -15.54
C GLY A 175 -18.69 20.96 -15.19
N SER A 176 -17.53 20.63 -15.78
CA SER A 176 -16.77 19.45 -15.37
C SER A 176 -16.32 19.56 -13.90
N PRO A 177 -16.53 18.54 -13.04
CA PRO A 177 -16.16 18.58 -11.61
C PRO A 177 -14.64 18.50 -11.36
N ALA A 178 -13.82 18.64 -12.40
CA ALA A 178 -12.38 18.40 -12.38
C ALA A 178 -11.45 19.65 -12.46
N PRO A 179 -11.84 20.91 -12.15
CA PRO A 179 -10.88 22.02 -12.12
C PRO A 179 -9.79 21.82 -11.04
N GLU A 180 -10.02 20.87 -10.14
CA GLU A 180 -9.18 20.54 -8.99
C GLU A 180 -8.05 19.53 -9.24
N LEU A 181 -7.98 18.91 -10.43
CA LEU A 181 -6.90 18.00 -10.82
C LEU A 181 -5.94 18.70 -11.77
N ARG A 182 -4.66 18.77 -11.40
CA ARG A 182 -3.62 19.40 -12.23
C ARG A 182 -3.52 18.68 -13.58
N PRO A 183 -3.55 19.38 -14.74
CA PRO A 183 -3.53 18.73 -16.06
C PRO A 183 -2.37 17.75 -16.27
N GLY A 184 -1.16 18.09 -15.80
CA GLY A 184 0.00 17.19 -15.89
C GLY A 184 -0.15 15.89 -15.08
N ALA A 185 -0.84 15.93 -13.95
CA ALA A 185 -1.11 14.76 -13.11
C ALA A 185 -2.10 13.81 -13.79
N LEU A 186 -3.12 14.37 -14.46
CA LEU A 186 -4.08 13.60 -15.25
C LEU A 186 -3.41 12.95 -16.48
N GLN A 187 -2.56 13.67 -17.20
CA GLN A 187 -1.80 13.09 -18.31
C GLN A 187 -0.87 11.95 -17.85
N GLY A 188 -0.20 12.12 -16.70
CA GLY A 188 0.59 11.07 -16.08
C GLY A 188 -0.23 9.83 -15.76
N TYR A 189 -1.44 10.03 -15.21
CA TYR A 189 -2.40 8.95 -14.99
C TYR A 189 -2.80 8.25 -16.28
N LEU A 190 -3.22 8.98 -17.32
CA LEU A 190 -3.66 8.37 -18.58
C LEU A 190 -2.56 7.50 -19.21
N ARG A 191 -1.29 7.95 -19.15
CA ARG A 191 -0.13 7.16 -19.61
C ARG A 191 0.15 5.94 -18.72
N GLY A 192 -0.06 6.07 -17.41
CA GLY A 192 0.16 5.02 -16.43
C GLY A 192 -1.01 4.07 -16.23
N ARG A 193 -2.19 4.37 -16.79
CA ARG A 193 -3.47 3.73 -16.49
C ARG A 193 -3.47 2.21 -16.68
N GLN A 194 -2.80 1.73 -17.72
CA GLN A 194 -2.69 0.30 -18.00
C GLN A 194 -1.69 -0.43 -17.08
N ARG A 195 -0.86 0.30 -16.33
CA ARG A 195 0.09 -0.28 -15.36
C ARG A 195 -0.57 -0.58 -14.02
N LEU A 196 -1.61 0.16 -13.64
CA LEU A 196 -2.36 -0.06 -12.41
C LEU A 196 -3.26 -1.29 -12.57
N SER A 197 -3.04 -2.35 -11.81
CA SER A 197 -3.84 -3.58 -11.87
C SER A 197 -5.05 -3.54 -10.94
N ALA A 198 -4.88 -2.95 -9.76
CA ALA A 198 -5.93 -2.84 -8.77
C ALA A 198 -5.63 -1.73 -7.75
N ILE A 199 -6.67 -1.31 -7.04
CA ILE A 199 -6.58 -0.48 -5.84
C ILE A 199 -7.19 -1.29 -4.70
N ALA A 200 -6.43 -1.51 -3.63
CA ALA A 200 -6.94 -2.07 -2.38
C ALA A 200 -7.14 -0.94 -1.38
N LEU A 201 -8.36 -0.77 -0.88
CA LEU A 201 -8.65 0.11 0.25
C LEU A 201 -8.54 -0.72 1.52
N CYS A 202 -7.65 -0.34 2.41
CA CYS A 202 -7.29 -1.12 3.60
C CYS A 202 -7.60 -0.34 4.87
N SER A 203 -7.96 -1.02 5.95
CA SER A 203 -8.02 -0.42 7.29
C SER A 203 -7.14 -1.17 8.28
N LEU A 204 -6.68 -0.44 9.29
CA LEU A 204 -5.96 -1.03 10.42
C LEU A 204 -6.89 -1.16 11.62
N ALA A 205 -6.79 -2.27 12.33
CA ALA A 205 -7.32 -2.42 13.67
C ALA A 205 -6.44 -1.66 14.69
N ALA A 206 -6.90 -1.58 15.94
CA ALA A 206 -6.18 -0.89 17.02
C ALA A 206 -4.80 -1.51 17.33
N ASP A 207 -4.63 -2.80 17.07
CA ASP A 207 -3.36 -3.54 17.16
C ASP A 207 -2.44 -3.35 15.93
N GLY A 208 -2.79 -2.39 15.06
CA GLY A 208 -2.06 -2.07 13.85
C GLY A 208 -2.12 -3.12 12.75
N ARG A 209 -2.87 -4.23 12.93
CA ARG A 209 -3.02 -5.26 11.89
C ARG A 209 -4.01 -4.81 10.86
N LEU A 210 -3.81 -5.29 9.64
CA LEU A 210 -4.79 -5.10 8.58
C LEU A 210 -6.09 -5.83 8.95
N GLN A 211 -7.21 -5.10 8.93
CA GLN A 211 -8.51 -5.58 9.38
C GLN A 211 -9.48 -5.82 8.23
N ASN A 212 -9.55 -4.89 7.28
CA ASN A 212 -10.44 -4.98 6.12
C ASN A 212 -9.67 -4.64 4.85
N VAL A 213 -10.02 -5.31 3.75
CA VAL A 213 -9.58 -4.96 2.40
C VAL A 213 -10.77 -4.95 1.45
N SER A 214 -10.99 -3.82 0.79
CA SER A 214 -11.90 -3.75 -0.35
C SER A 214 -11.13 -3.50 -1.64
N LEU A 215 -11.36 -4.35 -2.64
CA LEU A 215 -10.59 -4.37 -3.87
C LEU A 215 -11.38 -3.80 -5.05
N TRP A 216 -10.79 -2.83 -5.73
CA TRP A 216 -11.20 -2.40 -7.07
C TRP A 216 -10.22 -2.96 -8.11
N LEU A 217 -10.74 -3.66 -9.11
CA LEU A 217 -9.94 -4.27 -10.18
C LEU A 217 -9.99 -3.42 -11.45
N ASN A 218 -8.82 -3.23 -12.08
CA ASN A 218 -8.74 -2.55 -13.35
C ASN A 218 -8.88 -3.53 -14.54
N ALA A 219 -10.03 -3.48 -15.22
CA ALA A 219 -10.28 -4.26 -16.43
C ALA A 219 -9.38 -3.90 -17.64
N GLN A 220 -8.76 -2.71 -17.64
CA GLN A 220 -7.86 -2.21 -18.68
C GLN A 220 -6.38 -2.42 -18.34
N ALA A 221 -6.06 -3.14 -17.27
CA ALA A 221 -4.68 -3.40 -16.89
C ALA A 221 -3.99 -4.28 -17.93
N LYS A 222 -2.81 -3.86 -18.40
CA LYS A 222 -1.98 -4.68 -19.29
C LYS A 222 -1.52 -5.97 -18.60
N HIS A 223 -1.28 -5.90 -17.30
CA HIS A 223 -0.94 -7.03 -16.45
C HIS A 223 -1.92 -7.05 -15.27
N PRO A 224 -3.03 -7.81 -15.33
CA PRO A 224 -3.97 -7.89 -14.22
C PRO A 224 -3.37 -8.61 -13.01
N LEU A 225 -3.92 -8.37 -11.81
CA LEU A 225 -3.58 -9.20 -10.66
C LEU A 225 -4.08 -10.64 -10.87
N PRO A 226 -3.33 -11.67 -10.44
CA PRO A 226 -3.82 -13.03 -10.50
C PRO A 226 -5.13 -13.18 -9.71
N PRO A 227 -6.12 -13.94 -10.22
CA PRO A 227 -7.41 -14.09 -9.54
C PRO A 227 -7.29 -14.65 -8.12
N GLU A 228 -6.34 -15.56 -7.90
CA GLU A 228 -6.07 -16.12 -6.57
C GLU A 228 -5.50 -15.10 -5.59
N VAL A 229 -4.66 -14.16 -6.08
CA VAL A 229 -4.15 -13.05 -5.26
C VAL A 229 -5.29 -12.11 -4.90
N SER A 230 -6.15 -11.79 -5.86
CA SER A 230 -7.33 -10.95 -5.64
C SER A 230 -8.27 -11.56 -4.60
N ARG A 231 -8.53 -12.87 -4.70
CA ARG A 231 -9.34 -13.60 -3.73
C ARG A 231 -8.70 -13.62 -2.34
N TYR A 232 -7.40 -13.89 -2.26
CA TYR A 232 -6.67 -13.88 -0.99
C TYR A 232 -6.82 -12.53 -0.28
N LEU A 233 -6.63 -11.43 -1.01
CA LEU A 233 -6.76 -10.08 -0.47
C LEU A 233 -8.18 -9.77 0.00
N GLN A 234 -9.22 -10.31 -0.63
CA GLN A 234 -10.63 -10.06 -0.25
C GLN A 234 -11.08 -10.89 0.96
N THR A 235 -10.38 -11.97 1.28
CA THR A 235 -10.67 -12.86 2.43
C THR A 235 -9.72 -12.64 3.60
N ALA A 236 -8.82 -11.67 3.47
CA ALA A 236 -7.74 -11.33 4.39
C ALA A 236 -8.24 -10.59 5.64
#